data_AF-A0A7W6DD41-F1
#
_entry.id   AF-A0A7W6DD41-F1
#
_cell.length_a   1.000
_cell.length_b   1.000
_cell.length_c   1.000
_cell.angle_alpha   90.00
_cell.angle_beta   90.00
_cell.angle_gamma   90.00
#
_symmetry.space_group_name_H-M   'P 1'
#
loop_
_entity.id
_entity.type
_entity.pdbx_description
1 polymer ?
#
loop_
_entity_poly.entity_id
_entity_poly.type
_entity_poly.pdbx_seq_one_letter_code
_entity_poly.pdbx_strand_id
1 'polypeptide(L)'
;MTDQPADPVSPEEPAGTEEDVSLGAVFARLANDARAYVEAEGDRQKLRASLIAAGVRDAAILIVIAITLGTGTIVALLVGLIIALAPILTPLGAIGAVLGSALTMAAILLLLARARIARMKRDIRP
;
A
#
# COMPACT_ATOMS: atom_id res chain seq x y z
N MET A 1 48.27 -41.09 63.74
CA MET A 1 47.43 -40.32 62.82
C MET A 1 48.23 -39.05 62.49
N THR A 2 49.30 -39.23 61.72
CA THR A 2 49.41 -38.90 60.28
C THR A 2 49.64 -37.40 60.08
N ASP A 3 50.92 -37.03 60.10
CA ASP A 3 51.46 -35.91 59.32
C ASP A 3 51.13 -36.17 57.84
N GLN A 4 50.22 -35.37 57.29
CA GLN A 4 49.96 -35.30 55.86
C GLN A 4 50.57 -33.98 55.39
N PRO A 5 51.66 -33.97 54.61
CA PRO A 5 52.13 -32.73 54.01
C PRO A 5 51.04 -32.23 53.07
N ALA A 6 50.63 -30.97 53.23
CA ALA A 6 49.75 -30.31 52.30
C ALA A 6 50.44 -30.27 50.94
N ASP A 7 49.89 -31.01 49.97
CA ASP A 7 50.24 -30.87 48.56
C ASP A 7 50.18 -29.39 48.18
N PRO A 8 51.17 -28.86 47.43
CA PRO A 8 50.98 -27.58 46.81
C PRO A 8 49.77 -27.69 45.88
N VAL A 9 48.74 -26.89 46.15
CA VAL A 9 47.66 -26.64 45.21
C VAL A 9 48.33 -26.08 43.96
N SER A 10 48.59 -26.94 42.98
CA SER A 10 48.81 -26.50 41.61
C SER A 10 47.62 -25.60 41.27
N PRO A 11 47.85 -24.37 40.80
CA PRO A 11 46.79 -23.63 40.15
C PRO A 11 46.27 -24.53 39.03
N GLU A 12 45.04 -25.04 39.15
CA GLU A 12 44.26 -25.40 37.97
C GLU A 12 44.07 -24.09 37.22
N GLU A 13 44.98 -23.85 36.28
CA GLU A 13 44.87 -22.86 35.22
C GLU A 13 43.53 -23.10 34.50
N PRO A 14 42.53 -22.22 34.64
CA PRO A 14 41.42 -22.28 33.72
C PRO A 14 41.91 -21.76 32.38
N ALA A 15 41.65 -22.57 31.37
CA ALA A 15 41.37 -22.15 30.00
C ALA A 15 42.55 -21.62 29.17
N GLY A 16 43.04 -22.52 28.32
CA GLY A 16 43.33 -22.28 26.90
C GLY A 16 43.78 -20.87 26.52
N THR A 17 45.09 -20.75 26.34
CA THR A 17 45.73 -19.91 25.31
C THR A 17 45.00 -18.62 24.95
N GLU A 18 45.40 -17.54 25.62
CA GLU A 18 45.33 -16.16 25.11
C GLU A 18 46.25 -16.00 23.86
N GLU A 19 46.03 -16.82 22.82
CA GLU A 19 46.65 -16.63 21.51
C GLU A 19 45.82 -15.59 20.74
N ASP A 20 46.36 -14.37 20.68
CA ASP A 20 46.11 -13.32 19.69
C ASP A 20 44.81 -13.49 18.91
N VAL A 21 43.74 -12.85 19.38
CA VAL A 21 42.54 -12.63 18.56
C VAL A 21 42.99 -11.86 17.31
N SER A 22 43.26 -12.60 16.24
CA SER A 22 43.77 -12.05 14.99
C SER A 22 42.79 -10.99 14.51
N LEU A 23 43.29 -9.77 14.29
CA LEU A 23 42.49 -8.66 13.78
C LEU A 23 41.75 -9.06 12.50
N GLY A 24 42.35 -9.93 11.68
CA GLY A 24 41.72 -10.50 10.49
C GLY A 24 40.45 -11.30 10.79
N ALA A 25 40.41 -12.05 11.89
CA ALA A 25 39.22 -12.78 12.33
C ALA A 25 38.09 -11.84 12.81
N VAL A 26 38.46 -10.72 13.44
CA VAL A 26 37.48 -9.68 13.85
C VAL A 26 36.87 -9.00 12.62
N PHE A 27 37.68 -8.62 11.63
CA PHE A 27 37.18 -8.05 10.37
C PHE A 27 36.34 -9.03 9.56
N ALA A 28 36.73 -10.31 9.51
CA ALA A 28 35.95 -11.35 8.85
C ALA A 28 34.57 -11.54 9.53
N ARG A 29 34.54 -11.48 10.86
CA ARG A 29 33.29 -11.55 11.63
C ARG A 29 32.41 -10.33 11.39
N LEU A 30 32.98 -9.13 11.41
CA LEU A 30 32.26 -7.89 11.10
C LEU A 30 31.71 -7.86 9.66
N ALA A 31 32.48 -8.36 8.70
CA ALA A 31 32.05 -8.48 7.31
C ALA A 31 30.88 -9.46 7.15
N ASN A 32 30.92 -10.59 7.87
CA ASN A 32 29.82 -11.55 7.91
C ASN A 32 28.58 -10.97 8.59
N ASP A 33 28.74 -10.26 9.71
CA ASP A 33 27.64 -9.61 10.42
C ASP A 33 27.00 -8.50 9.57
N ALA A 34 27.80 -7.71 8.84
CA ALA A 34 27.30 -6.70 7.90
C ALA A 34 26.52 -7.33 6.75
N ARG A 35 26.98 -8.46 6.21
CA ARG A 35 26.29 -9.19 5.15
C ARG A 35 24.96 -9.77 5.64
N ALA A 36 24.94 -10.37 6.83
CA ALA A 36 23.74 -10.87 7.46
C ALA A 36 22.72 -9.75 7.77
N TYR A 37 23.20 -8.57 8.17
CA TYR A 37 22.36 -7.40 8.39
C TYR A 37 21.70 -6.89 7.10
N VAL A 38 22.47 -6.81 5.99
CA VAL A 38 21.94 -6.40 4.69
C VAL A 38 20.88 -7.38 4.19
N GLU A 39 21.10 -8.68 4.36
CA GLU A 39 20.17 -9.73 3.97
C GLU A 39 18.86 -9.64 4.80
N ALA A 40 18.98 -9.42 6.11
CA ALA A 40 17.83 -9.25 7.01
C ALA A 40 16.99 -8.00 6.69
N GLU A 41 17.61 -6.88 6.29
CA GLU A 41 16.88 -5.67 5.94
C GLU A 41 16.21 -5.78 4.55
N GLY A 42 16.83 -6.51 3.63
CA GLY A 42 16.23 -6.87 2.34
C GLY A 42 14.93 -7.67 2.51
N ASP A 43 14.92 -8.67 3.39
CA ASP A 43 13.73 -9.46 3.69
C ASP A 43 12.62 -8.63 4.34
N ARG A 44 12.97 -7.67 5.20
CA ARG A 44 12.00 -6.73 5.79
C ARG A 44 11.35 -5.84 4.75
N GLN A 45 12.12 -5.30 3.81
CA GLN A 45 11.58 -4.48 2.74
C GLN A 45 10.70 -5.28 1.79
N LYS A 46 11.07 -6.55 1.52
CA LYS A 46 10.25 -7.47 0.73
C LYS A 46 8.90 -7.76 1.38
N LEU A 47 8.87 -7.97 2.69
CA LEU A 47 7.62 -8.16 3.45
C LEU A 47 6.76 -6.89 3.49
N ARG A 48 7.36 -5.71 3.66
CA ARG A 48 6.63 -4.43 3.60
C ARG A 48 6.06 -4.19 2.20
N ALA A 49 6.84 -4.46 1.17
CA ALA A 49 6.40 -4.32 -0.22
C ALA A 49 5.26 -5.30 -0.54
N SER A 50 5.33 -6.55 -0.09
CA SER A 50 4.26 -7.53 -0.33
C SER A 50 2.96 -7.17 0.41
N LEU A 51 3.04 -6.65 1.64
CA LEU A 51 1.88 -6.17 2.40
C LEU A 51 1.21 -4.96 1.72
N ILE A 52 2.00 -3.98 1.29
CA ILE A 52 1.49 -2.82 0.55
C ILE A 52 0.88 -3.27 -0.78
N ALA A 53 1.55 -4.16 -1.52
CA ALA A 53 1.06 -4.67 -2.79
C ALA A 53 -0.26 -5.44 -2.64
N ALA A 54 -0.40 -6.26 -1.60
CA ALA A 54 -1.65 -6.94 -1.29
C ALA A 54 -2.78 -5.94 -0.99
N GLY A 55 -2.51 -4.93 -0.15
CA GLY A 55 -3.48 -3.87 0.15
C GLY A 55 -3.90 -3.08 -1.09
N VAL A 56 -2.95 -2.71 -1.95
CA VAL A 56 -3.23 -2.01 -3.22
C VAL A 56 -4.06 -2.88 -4.16
N ARG A 57 -3.75 -4.18 -4.27
CA ARG A 57 -4.52 -5.13 -5.09
C ARG A 57 -5.97 -5.24 -4.61
N ASP A 58 -6.17 -5.41 -3.32
CA ASP A 58 -7.52 -5.58 -2.76
C ASP A 58 -8.33 -4.28 -2.90
N ALA A 59 -7.70 -3.12 -2.64
CA ALA A 59 -8.31 -1.83 -2.91
C ALA A 59 -8.68 -1.65 -4.39
N ALA A 60 -7.80 -2.04 -5.31
CA ALA A 60 -8.06 -1.96 -6.75
C ALA A 60 -9.25 -2.84 -7.15
N ILE A 61 -9.35 -4.07 -6.64
CA ILE A 61 -10.49 -4.97 -6.89
C ILE A 61 -11.79 -4.33 -6.40
N LEU A 62 -11.81 -3.82 -5.17
CA LEU A 62 -12.99 -3.16 -4.60
C LEU A 62 -13.40 -1.93 -5.41
N ILE A 63 -12.43 -1.11 -5.86
CA ILE A 63 -12.70 0.04 -6.73
C ILE A 63 -13.32 -0.41 -8.06
N VAL A 64 -12.80 -1.45 -8.69
CA VAL A 64 -13.36 -1.97 -9.95
C VAL A 64 -14.79 -2.46 -9.75
N ILE A 65 -15.06 -3.20 -8.66
CA ILE A 65 -16.41 -3.65 -8.32
C ILE A 65 -17.33 -2.45 -8.10
N ALA A 66 -16.89 -1.46 -7.32
CA ALA A 66 -17.67 -0.25 -7.05
C ALA A 66 -17.99 0.55 -8.32
N ILE A 67 -17.02 0.72 -9.22
CA ILE A 67 -17.23 1.40 -10.52
C ILE A 67 -18.24 0.62 -11.37
N THR A 68 -18.10 -0.70 -11.44
CA THR A 68 -18.99 -1.57 -12.21
C THR A 68 -20.42 -1.50 -11.68
N LEU A 69 -20.61 -1.67 -10.36
CA LEU A 69 -21.91 -1.56 -9.70
C LEU A 69 -22.48 -0.16 -9.85
N GLY A 70 -21.70 0.88 -9.60
CA GLY A 70 -22.14 2.27 -9.71
C GLY A 70 -22.64 2.61 -11.12
N THR A 71 -21.93 2.16 -12.15
CA THR A 71 -22.36 2.32 -13.54
C THR A 71 -23.68 1.57 -13.80
N GLY A 72 -23.79 0.32 -13.35
CA GLY A 72 -25.01 -0.47 -13.46
C GLY A 72 -26.20 0.16 -12.74
N THR A 73 -25.99 0.71 -11.54
CA THR A 73 -27.01 1.42 -10.77
C THR A 73 -27.50 2.67 -11.50
N ILE A 74 -26.59 3.46 -12.09
CA ILE A 74 -26.99 4.65 -12.88
C ILE A 74 -27.86 4.22 -14.06
N VAL A 75 -27.46 3.19 -14.82
CA VAL A 75 -28.25 2.68 -15.95
C VAL A 75 -29.62 2.19 -15.48
N ALA A 76 -29.68 1.39 -14.41
CA ALA A 76 -30.94 0.89 -13.86
C ALA A 76 -31.85 2.03 -13.38
N LEU A 77 -31.29 3.07 -12.75
CA LEU A 77 -32.03 4.25 -12.31
C LEU A 77 -32.62 5.02 -13.49
N LEU A 78 -31.84 5.23 -14.55
CA LEU A 78 -32.32 5.89 -15.77
C LEU A 78 -33.44 5.09 -16.43
N VAL A 79 -33.29 3.77 -16.55
CA VAL A 79 -34.33 2.87 -17.09
C VAL A 79 -35.59 2.93 -16.23
N GLY A 80 -35.46 2.82 -14.91
CA GLY A 80 -36.58 2.94 -13.98
C GLY A 80 -37.30 4.27 -14.09
N LEU A 81 -36.56 5.38 -14.24
CA LEU A 81 -37.14 6.71 -14.43
C LEU A 81 -37.92 6.83 -15.73
N ILE A 82 -37.41 6.26 -16.83
CA ILE A 82 -38.13 6.22 -18.12
C ILE A 82 -39.45 5.46 -17.96
N ILE A 83 -39.42 4.28 -17.32
CA ILE A 83 -40.63 3.47 -17.09
C ILE A 83 -41.63 4.24 -16.21
N ALA A 84 -41.15 4.93 -15.17
CA ALA A 84 -41.99 5.71 -14.26
C ALA A 84 -42.63 6.94 -14.94
N LEU A 85 -41.94 7.59 -15.88
CA LEU A 85 -42.44 8.75 -16.61
C LEU A 85 -43.28 8.40 -17.84
N ALA A 86 -43.15 7.18 -18.38
CA ALA A 86 -43.85 6.78 -19.59
C ALA A 86 -45.39 6.94 -19.52
N PRO A 87 -46.08 6.65 -18.40
CA PRO A 87 -47.52 6.89 -18.27
C PRO A 87 -47.92 8.37 -18.33
N ILE A 88 -47.00 9.30 -18.02
CA ILE A 88 -47.25 10.74 -17.97
C ILE A 88 -46.89 11.41 -19.29
N LEU A 89 -45.75 11.05 -19.89
CA LEU A 89 -45.14 11.76 -21.02
C LEU A 89 -45.18 11.02 -22.35
N THR A 90 -45.80 9.82 -22.41
CA THR A 90 -45.59 8.80 -23.45
C THR A 90 -44.16 8.24 -23.46
N PRO A 91 -43.91 7.04 -24.02
CA PRO A 91 -42.59 6.43 -23.99
C PRO A 91 -41.48 7.30 -24.61
N LEU A 92 -41.74 7.91 -25.77
CA LEU A 92 -40.79 8.79 -26.45
C LEU A 92 -40.51 10.08 -25.65
N GLY A 93 -41.55 10.67 -25.06
CA GLY A 93 -41.39 11.86 -24.22
C GLY A 93 -40.60 11.59 -22.95
N ALA A 94 -40.80 10.43 -22.32
CA ALA A 94 -40.02 10.01 -21.15
C ALA A 94 -38.53 9.84 -21.47
N ILE A 95 -38.20 9.16 -22.58
CA ILE A 95 -36.82 9.00 -23.05
C ILE A 95 -36.18 10.37 -23.29
N GLY A 96 -36.88 11.25 -24.01
CA GLY A 96 -36.40 12.60 -24.32
C GLY A 96 -36.14 13.43 -23.05
N ALA A 97 -37.05 13.40 -22.08
CA ALA A 97 -36.91 14.13 -20.83
C ALA A 97 -35.74 13.62 -19.96
N VAL A 98 -35.59 12.29 -19.83
CA VAL A 98 -34.52 11.69 -19.03
C VAL A 98 -33.16 11.92 -19.69
N LEU A 99 -33.03 11.68 -21.00
CA LEU A 99 -31.78 11.94 -21.71
C LEU A 99 -31.43 13.43 -21.72
N GLY A 100 -32.40 14.29 -22.00
CA GLY A 100 -32.21 15.74 -22.05
C GLY A 100 -31.74 16.31 -20.72
N SER A 101 -32.37 15.90 -19.61
CA SER A 101 -31.96 16.34 -18.27
C SER A 101 -30.58 15.83 -17.87
N ALA A 102 -30.26 14.55 -18.14
CA ALA A 102 -28.95 13.97 -17.86
C ALA A 102 -27.83 14.68 -18.65
N LEU A 103 -28.03 14.92 -19.95
CA LEU A 103 -27.07 15.65 -20.78
C LEU A 103 -26.90 17.11 -20.34
N THR A 104 -28.00 17.77 -19.98
CA THR A 104 -27.96 19.15 -19.47
C THR A 104 -27.15 19.22 -18.17
N MET A 105 -27.39 18.30 -17.24
CA MET A 105 -26.64 18.22 -15.98
C MET A 105 -25.15 17.95 -16.23
N ALA A 106 -24.83 17.00 -17.12
CA ALA A 106 -23.45 16.69 -17.50
C ALA A 106 -22.73 17.91 -18.12
N ALA A 107 -23.41 18.65 -18.99
CA ALA A 107 -22.89 19.87 -19.59
C ALA A 107 -22.59 20.94 -18.52
N ILE A 108 -23.52 21.17 -17.58
CA ILE A 108 -23.33 22.10 -16.45
C ILE A 108 -22.10 21.71 -15.64
N LEU A 109 -21.99 20.44 -15.22
CA LEU A 109 -20.86 19.93 -14.46
C LEU A 109 -19.52 20.14 -15.19
N LEU A 110 -19.49 19.86 -16.50
CA LEU A 110 -18.29 20.06 -17.32
C LEU A 110 -17.90 21.55 -17.42
N LEU A 111 -18.88 22.44 -17.56
CA LEU A 111 -18.64 23.89 -17.57
C LEU A 111 -18.10 24.38 -16.23
N LEU A 112 -18.66 23.90 -15.11
CA LEU A 112 -18.17 24.21 -13.76
C LEU A 112 -16.74 23.71 -13.55
N ALA A 113 -16.44 22.48 -13.98
CA ALA A 113 -15.09 21.91 -13.90
C ALA A 113 -14.10 22.74 -14.72
N ARG A 114 -14.46 23.10 -15.95
CA ARG A 114 -13.65 24.01 -16.79
C ARG A 114 -13.42 25.35 -16.12
N ALA A 115 -14.45 25.96 -15.57
CA ALA A 115 -14.33 27.24 -14.86
C ALA A 115 -13.41 27.12 -13.64
N ARG A 116 -13.48 26.02 -12.89
CA ARG A 116 -12.61 25.78 -11.72
C ARG A 116 -11.14 25.62 -12.12
N ILE A 117 -10.87 24.85 -13.18
CA ILE A 117 -9.52 24.65 -13.72
C ILE A 117 -8.95 25.96 -14.27
N ALA A 118 -9.76 26.74 -15.00
CA ALA A 118 -9.35 28.03 -15.55
C ALA A 118 -8.98 29.02 -14.44
N ARG A 119 -9.76 29.08 -13.35
CA ARG A 119 -9.44 29.89 -12.16
C ARG A 119 -8.10 29.46 -11.55
N MET A 120 -7.92 28.17 -11.27
CA MET A 120 -6.66 27.65 -10.71
C MET A 120 -5.45 27.98 -11.59
N LYS A 121 -5.58 27.85 -12.93
CA LYS A 121 -4.50 28.21 -13.86
C LYS A 121 -4.18 29.71 -13.86
N ARG A 122 -5.16 30.57 -13.64
CA ARG A 122 -4.95 32.02 -13.51
C ARG A 122 -4.18 32.35 -12.24
N ASP A 123 -4.52 31.69 -11.13
CA ASP A 123 -3.91 31.94 -9.82
C ASP A 123 -2.47 31.40 -9.72
N ILE A 124 -2.09 30.43 -10.56
CA ILE A 124 -0.72 29.85 -10.63
C ILE A 124 0.20 30.61 -11.59
N ARG A 125 -0.33 31.45 -12.50
CA ARG A 125 0.52 32.24 -13.41
C ARG A 125 1.19 33.37 -12.62
N PRO A 126 2.53 33.51 -12.69
CA PRO A 126 3.26 34.59 -12.02
C PRO A 126 2.94 35.97 -12.59
#